data_AF-A0A0Q6TP48-F1
#
_entry.id   AF-A0A0Q6TP48-F1
#
_cell.length_a   1.000
_cell.length_b   1.000
_cell.length_c   1.000
_cell.angle_alpha   90.00
_cell.angle_beta   90.00
_cell.angle_gamma   90.00
#
_symmetry.space_group_name_H-M   'P 1'
#
loop_
_entity.id
_entity.type
_entity.pdbx_description
1 polymer ?
#
loop_
_entity_poly.entity_id
_entity_poly.type
_entity_poly.pdbx_seq_one_letter_code
_entity_poly.pdbx_strand_id
1 'polypeptide(L)'
;MRRTLSFALSALMAVSIAATATTVYAQGPGRGDQGGDDDQGAKKKKRDEEWNQPKAPLQQLRNAGPCPYVKVLYDASRYVEFKEAKESAAQAGFTGEIQSIASGCAYKGDEPIKIRIEALFQLGRGPKAEGDKHVYRYWVAVTERNQAVIAKEYFDLPVSFAAGQDRVYTRETIEQITIPRADSKVSGGNFEVLLGFDVTPEMAAFNREGKRFRVNAGQTAQAQPSQAPAGTPTKQ
;
A
#
# COMPACT_ATOMS: atom_id res chain seq x y z
N MET A 1 -22.49 -20.18 47.00
CA MET A 1 -23.63 -19.33 47.42
C MET A 1 -24.66 -19.26 46.28
N ARG A 2 -25.93 -18.92 46.55
CA ARG A 2 -27.03 -18.91 45.55
C ARG A 2 -27.32 -17.50 45.00
N ARG A 3 -27.66 -17.42 43.70
CA ARG A 3 -28.69 -16.56 43.04
C ARG A 3 -28.61 -16.85 41.52
N THR A 4 -29.63 -17.17 40.69
CA THR A 4 -31.12 -17.00 40.66
C THR A 4 -31.59 -15.55 40.65
N LEU A 5 -32.55 -15.06 39.82
CA LEU A 5 -33.34 -15.53 38.65
C LEU A 5 -33.88 -14.21 37.96
N SER A 6 -34.65 -14.12 36.85
CA SER A 6 -35.48 -15.05 36.06
C SER A 6 -35.64 -14.57 34.58
N PHE A 7 -36.53 -15.21 33.80
CA PHE A 7 -37.01 -14.76 32.47
C PHE A 7 -38.01 -13.58 32.55
N ALA A 8 -38.18 -12.85 31.43
CA ALA A 8 -39.44 -12.18 31.08
C ALA A 8 -39.62 -12.10 29.54
N LEU A 9 -40.82 -12.43 29.05
CA LEU A 9 -41.25 -12.31 27.64
C LEU A 9 -42.55 -11.50 27.64
N SER A 10 -42.68 -10.47 26.79
CA SER A 10 -43.93 -9.71 26.60
C SER A 10 -43.87 -8.87 25.32
N ALA A 11 -45.05 -8.50 24.78
CA ALA A 11 -45.18 -7.83 23.48
C ALA A 11 -46.32 -6.78 23.50
N LEU A 12 -46.32 -5.92 22.47
CA LEU A 12 -47.45 -5.09 21.99
C LEU A 12 -48.12 -4.11 22.98
N MET A 13 -47.99 -2.81 22.70
CA MET A 13 -49.15 -1.97 22.30
C MET A 13 -48.70 -0.59 21.79
N ALA A 14 -49.59 0.12 21.11
CA ALA A 14 -49.30 1.41 20.45
C ALA A 14 -49.77 2.63 21.28
N VAL A 15 -49.20 3.80 21.00
CA VAL A 15 -49.75 5.12 21.38
C VAL A 15 -49.68 6.03 20.16
N SER A 16 -50.81 6.70 19.86
CA SER A 16 -50.97 7.57 18.69
C SER A 16 -50.54 9.01 19.00
N ILE A 17 -50.08 9.73 17.96
CA ILE A 17 -50.09 11.20 17.95
C ILE A 17 -50.93 11.64 16.74
N ALA A 18 -51.96 12.45 17.01
CA ALA A 18 -52.79 13.05 15.97
C ALA A 18 -52.24 14.43 15.59
N ALA A 19 -52.27 14.76 14.29
CA ALA A 19 -52.06 16.10 13.78
C ALA A 19 -53.19 16.43 12.78
N THR A 20 -53.72 17.64 12.85
CA THR A 20 -54.94 18.04 12.12
C THR A 20 -54.68 18.30 10.63
N ALA A 21 -55.61 17.90 9.78
CA ALA A 21 -55.54 18.15 8.35
C ALA A 21 -55.74 19.64 7.99
N THR A 22 -54.87 20.17 7.14
CA THR A 22 -55.14 21.38 6.34
C THR A 22 -55.40 20.96 4.90
N THR A 23 -56.61 21.22 4.40
CA THR A 23 -57.00 20.87 3.03
C THR A 23 -56.42 21.84 2.01
N VAL A 24 -55.54 21.36 1.13
CA VAL A 24 -55.22 22.04 -0.14
C VAL A 24 -55.82 21.22 -1.28
N TYR A 25 -56.83 21.78 -1.93
CA TYR A 25 -57.48 21.13 -3.07
C TYR A 25 -56.67 21.37 -4.35
N ALA A 26 -56.21 20.29 -4.97
CA ALA A 26 -55.72 20.26 -6.34
C ALA A 26 -56.34 19.05 -7.05
N GLN A 27 -57.47 19.26 -7.74
CA GLN A 27 -58.15 18.18 -8.45
C GLN A 27 -57.51 17.93 -9.81
N GLY A 28 -56.80 16.80 -9.94
CA GLY A 28 -56.55 16.14 -11.22
C GLY A 28 -57.52 14.96 -11.41
N PRO A 29 -58.04 14.70 -12.63
CA PRO A 29 -59.00 13.62 -12.85
C PRO A 29 -58.34 12.25 -12.68
N GLY A 30 -58.98 11.37 -11.93
CA GLY A 30 -58.42 10.06 -11.57
C GLY A 30 -58.37 9.06 -12.73
N ARG A 31 -57.34 8.21 -12.71
CA ARG A 31 -57.29 6.92 -13.41
C ARG A 31 -56.55 5.93 -12.50
N GLY A 32 -56.95 4.66 -12.50
CA GLY A 32 -56.65 3.74 -11.40
C GLY A 32 -55.16 3.48 -11.16
N ASP A 33 -54.75 3.56 -9.88
CA ASP A 33 -53.47 3.03 -9.42
C ASP A 33 -53.53 1.50 -9.38
N GLN A 34 -53.16 0.87 -10.50
CA GLN A 34 -53.14 -0.57 -10.66
C GLN A 34 -52.14 -0.97 -11.76
N GLY A 35 -50.88 -0.56 -11.58
CA GLY A 35 -49.78 -0.82 -12.53
C GLY A 35 -48.38 -0.74 -11.91
N GLY A 36 -48.27 -0.79 -10.59
CA GLY A 36 -47.00 -0.61 -9.87
C GLY A 36 -46.14 -1.87 -9.70
N ASP A 37 -46.71 -3.08 -9.85
CA ASP A 37 -46.00 -4.34 -9.60
C ASP A 37 -45.30 -4.86 -10.87
N ASP A 38 -46.04 -4.99 -11.97
CA ASP A 38 -45.55 -5.49 -13.27
C ASP A 38 -44.30 -4.76 -13.77
N ASP A 39 -44.29 -3.44 -13.66
CA ASP A 39 -43.20 -2.57 -14.13
C ASP A 39 -41.97 -2.64 -13.20
N GLN A 40 -42.15 -2.94 -11.91
CA GLN A 40 -41.05 -3.27 -11.00
C GLN A 40 -40.51 -4.68 -11.25
N GLY A 41 -41.39 -5.66 -11.49
CA GLY A 41 -41.04 -7.03 -11.89
C GLY A 41 -40.23 -7.06 -13.19
N ALA A 42 -40.64 -6.30 -14.21
CA ALA A 42 -39.94 -6.14 -15.47
C ALA A 42 -38.55 -5.50 -15.30
N LYS A 43 -38.45 -4.40 -14.53
CA LYS A 43 -37.17 -3.74 -14.23
C LYS A 43 -36.23 -4.63 -13.43
N LYS A 44 -36.76 -5.40 -12.47
CA LYS A 44 -36.01 -6.44 -11.75
C LYS A 44 -35.50 -7.50 -12.71
N LYS A 45 -36.37 -8.12 -13.51
CA LYS A 45 -36.00 -9.18 -14.45
C LYS A 45 -34.95 -8.71 -15.46
N LYS A 46 -35.13 -7.52 -16.06
CA LYS A 46 -34.15 -6.94 -17.00
C LYS A 46 -32.79 -6.71 -16.33
N ARG A 47 -32.75 -6.09 -15.15
CA ARG A 47 -31.48 -5.87 -14.42
C ARG A 47 -30.84 -7.20 -14.04
N ASP A 48 -31.63 -8.18 -13.61
CA ASP A 48 -31.13 -9.50 -13.25
C ASP A 48 -30.62 -10.23 -14.51
N GLU A 49 -31.23 -10.08 -15.69
CA GLU A 49 -30.72 -10.59 -16.98
C GLU A 49 -29.44 -9.86 -17.45
N GLU A 50 -29.31 -8.57 -17.18
CA GLU A 50 -28.17 -7.73 -17.57
C GLU A 50 -26.94 -7.91 -16.66
N TRP A 51 -27.16 -8.20 -15.36
CA TRP A 51 -26.10 -8.24 -14.33
C TRP A 51 -25.83 -9.63 -13.75
N ASN A 52 -26.76 -10.60 -13.81
CA ASN A 52 -26.54 -11.97 -13.34
C ASN A 52 -25.83 -12.81 -14.41
N GLN A 53 -24.63 -12.37 -14.80
CA GLN A 53 -23.80 -13.07 -15.77
C GLN A 53 -23.55 -14.51 -15.29
N PRO A 54 -23.65 -15.53 -16.17
CA PRO A 54 -23.33 -16.90 -15.79
C PRO A 54 -21.88 -16.94 -15.29
N LYS A 55 -21.64 -17.65 -14.19
CA LYS A 55 -20.29 -17.76 -13.58
C LYS A 55 -19.29 -18.17 -14.66
N ALA A 56 -18.44 -17.22 -15.05
CA ALA A 56 -17.48 -17.44 -16.12
C ALA A 56 -16.61 -18.66 -15.79
N PRO A 57 -16.21 -19.49 -16.78
CA PRO A 57 -15.33 -20.63 -16.58
C PRO A 57 -13.88 -20.16 -16.39
N LEU A 58 -13.67 -19.29 -15.39
CA LEU A 58 -12.37 -18.90 -14.90
C LEU A 58 -11.66 -20.16 -14.42
N GLN A 59 -10.41 -20.36 -14.88
CA GLN A 59 -9.58 -21.42 -14.32
C GLN A 59 -9.47 -21.20 -12.81
N GLN A 60 -9.88 -22.21 -12.04
CA GLN A 60 -9.88 -22.16 -10.58
C GLN A 60 -8.50 -21.72 -10.10
N LEU A 61 -8.44 -20.66 -9.28
CA LEU A 61 -7.19 -19.92 -9.02
C LEU A 61 -6.04 -20.87 -8.64
N ARG A 62 -4.82 -20.52 -9.09
CA ARG A 62 -3.55 -21.20 -8.75
C ARG A 62 -3.23 -21.24 -7.24
N ASN A 63 -4.08 -20.61 -6.41
CA ASN A 63 -3.98 -20.53 -4.97
C ASN A 63 -5.29 -21.02 -4.34
N ALA A 64 -5.19 -21.92 -3.36
CA ALA A 64 -6.33 -22.40 -2.57
C ALA A 64 -6.88 -21.34 -1.59
N GLY A 65 -6.26 -20.16 -1.51
CA GLY A 65 -6.68 -19.02 -0.70
C GLY A 65 -5.84 -17.76 -1.04
N PRO A 66 -5.83 -16.73 -0.17
CA PRO A 66 -5.07 -15.52 -0.41
C PRO A 66 -3.56 -15.74 -0.25
N CYS A 67 -2.75 -15.05 -1.05
CA CYS A 67 -1.29 -15.02 -0.87
C CYS A 67 -0.88 -14.34 0.45
N PRO A 68 0.30 -14.66 0.99
CA PRO A 68 1.00 -13.83 1.98
C PRO A 68 1.16 -12.38 1.51
N TYR A 69 1.17 -11.46 2.45
CA TYR A 69 1.48 -10.06 2.14
C TYR A 69 2.98 -9.94 1.86
N VAL A 70 3.38 -9.26 0.78
CA VAL A 70 4.78 -8.98 0.46
C VAL A 70 5.02 -7.48 0.51
N LYS A 71 6.00 -7.02 1.29
CA LYS A 71 6.26 -5.59 1.53
C LYS A 71 7.74 -5.30 1.72
N VAL A 72 8.09 -4.02 1.53
CA VAL A 72 9.35 -3.45 2.05
C VAL A 72 9.11 -2.97 3.49
N LEU A 73 10.00 -3.29 4.43
CA LEU A 73 9.96 -2.74 5.78
C LEU A 73 10.43 -1.28 5.76
N TYR A 74 9.61 -0.33 6.24
CA TYR A 74 9.89 1.11 6.11
C TYR A 74 11.25 1.54 6.67
N ASP A 75 11.58 1.11 7.89
CA ASP A 75 12.85 1.42 8.56
C ASP A 75 14.09 0.85 7.81
N ALA A 76 13.90 -0.16 6.97
CA ALA A 76 14.93 -0.79 6.14
C ALA A 76 14.72 -0.55 4.62
N SER A 77 13.83 0.37 4.24
CA SER A 77 13.50 0.68 2.84
C SER A 77 14.64 1.38 2.09
N ARG A 78 15.53 2.02 2.85
CA ARG A 78 16.61 2.86 2.35
C ARG A 78 17.90 2.56 3.11
N TYR A 79 19.01 2.57 2.38
CA TYR A 79 20.36 2.50 2.91
C TYR A 79 20.98 3.90 2.78
N VAL A 80 21.56 4.46 3.84
CA VAL A 80 22.13 5.82 3.80
C VAL A 80 23.37 5.90 4.69
N GLU A 81 24.56 5.79 4.10
CA GLU A 81 25.81 6.07 4.82
C GLU A 81 26.01 7.57 5.04
N PHE A 82 26.46 7.93 6.25
CA PHE A 82 26.95 9.26 6.58
C PHE A 82 28.40 9.19 7.05
N LYS A 83 29.28 9.97 6.43
CA LYS A 83 30.59 10.28 7.03
C LYS A 83 30.40 11.34 8.12
N GLU A 84 31.32 11.35 9.08
CA GLU A 84 31.36 12.33 10.20
C GLU A 84 30.06 12.37 11.04
N ALA A 85 29.24 11.30 11.01
CA ALA A 85 27.90 11.22 11.62
C ALA A 85 26.94 12.37 11.24
N LYS A 86 27.16 13.03 10.10
CA LYS A 86 26.50 14.29 9.73
C LYS A 86 25.43 14.08 8.66
N GLU A 87 24.17 14.05 9.08
CA GLU A 87 22.97 13.87 8.24
C GLU A 87 22.79 14.94 7.13
N SER A 88 23.55 14.85 6.05
CA SER A 88 23.51 15.82 4.96
C SER A 88 23.96 15.21 3.63
N ALA A 89 23.37 15.67 2.52
CA ALA A 89 23.68 15.15 1.19
C ALA A 89 25.16 15.32 0.81
N ALA A 90 25.83 16.37 1.30
CA ALA A 90 27.25 16.62 1.10
C ALA A 90 28.18 15.68 1.93
N GLN A 91 27.62 14.89 2.84
CA GLN A 91 28.32 13.88 3.64
C GLN A 91 27.82 12.45 3.39
N ALA A 92 26.97 12.26 2.37
CA ALA A 92 26.48 10.95 1.99
C ALA A 92 27.59 10.07 1.40
N GLY A 93 27.73 8.87 1.94
CA GLY A 93 28.54 7.77 1.38
C GLY A 93 27.76 7.03 0.30
N PHE A 94 27.74 5.70 0.35
CA PHE A 94 26.81 4.91 -0.46
C PHE A 94 25.37 5.05 0.05
N THR A 95 24.42 4.99 -0.88
CA THR A 95 22.98 5.15 -0.60
C THR A 95 22.16 4.17 -1.44
N GLY A 96 20.96 3.83 -0.99
CA GLY A 96 20.10 2.90 -1.70
C GLY A 96 18.63 3.07 -1.30
N GLU A 97 17.72 2.71 -2.19
CA GLU A 97 16.27 2.71 -1.95
C GLU A 97 15.62 1.59 -2.76
N ILE A 98 14.77 0.78 -2.12
CA ILE A 98 13.96 -0.23 -2.81
C ILE A 98 12.76 0.49 -3.44
N GLN A 99 12.86 0.79 -4.73
CA GLN A 99 11.89 1.59 -5.49
C GLN A 99 10.55 0.88 -5.67
N SER A 100 10.59 -0.44 -5.90
CA SER A 100 9.38 -1.24 -6.06
C SER A 100 9.61 -2.70 -5.72
N ILE A 101 8.51 -3.39 -5.39
CA ILE A 101 8.46 -4.82 -5.14
C ILE A 101 7.22 -5.39 -5.83
N ALA A 102 7.39 -6.51 -6.53
CA ALA A 102 6.33 -7.29 -7.15
C ALA A 102 6.43 -8.73 -6.66
N SER A 103 5.30 -9.44 -6.55
CA SER A 103 5.28 -10.81 -6.04
C SER A 103 4.15 -11.63 -6.61
N GLY A 104 4.39 -12.92 -6.84
CA GLY A 104 3.38 -13.91 -7.15
C GLY A 104 3.51 -15.13 -6.25
N CYS A 105 2.38 -15.72 -5.82
CA CYS A 105 2.38 -16.99 -5.09
C CYS A 105 1.58 -18.09 -5.80
N ALA A 106 1.90 -19.35 -5.49
CA ALA A 106 1.23 -20.56 -5.95
C ALA A 106 1.12 -21.59 -4.80
N TYR A 107 -0.08 -22.13 -4.55
CA TYR A 107 -0.32 -23.23 -3.60
C TYR A 107 -1.68 -23.92 -3.78
N LYS A 108 -1.74 -25.26 -3.68
CA LYS A 108 -3.00 -26.03 -3.75
C LYS A 108 -3.14 -26.99 -2.57
N GLY A 109 -4.37 -27.29 -2.15
CA GLY A 109 -4.63 -28.33 -1.14
C GLY A 109 -3.90 -28.06 0.17
N ASP A 110 -3.00 -28.97 0.54
CA ASP A 110 -2.06 -28.95 1.66
C ASP A 110 -0.62 -28.54 1.27
N GLU A 111 -0.33 -28.29 -0.01
CA GLU A 111 1.01 -27.92 -0.50
C GLU A 111 1.57 -26.66 0.20
N PRO A 112 2.90 -26.58 0.42
CA PRO A 112 3.58 -25.35 0.83
C PRO A 112 3.33 -24.17 -0.09
N ILE A 113 3.33 -22.96 0.45
CA ILE A 113 3.20 -21.74 -0.36
C ILE A 113 4.52 -21.43 -1.02
N LYS A 114 4.54 -21.41 -2.36
CA LYS A 114 5.70 -20.97 -3.14
C LYS A 114 5.50 -19.52 -3.55
N ILE A 115 6.49 -18.66 -3.30
CA ILE A 115 6.45 -17.23 -3.60
C ILE A 115 7.69 -16.84 -4.40
N ARG A 116 7.45 -16.14 -5.52
CA ARG A 116 8.47 -15.40 -6.28
C ARG A 116 8.35 -13.92 -5.94
N ILE A 117 9.49 -13.26 -5.71
CA ILE A 117 9.59 -11.80 -5.50
C ILE A 117 10.52 -11.21 -6.56
N GLU A 118 10.14 -10.08 -7.12
CA GLU A 118 11.01 -9.22 -7.93
C GLU A 118 11.13 -7.85 -7.24
N ALA A 119 12.35 -7.41 -6.96
CA ALA A 119 12.63 -6.16 -6.25
C ALA A 119 13.52 -5.25 -7.10
N LEU A 120 13.14 -3.99 -7.25
CA LEU A 120 13.93 -2.97 -7.94
C LEU A 120 14.66 -2.09 -6.92
N PHE A 121 15.98 -2.19 -6.90
CA PHE A 121 16.86 -1.32 -6.13
C PHE A 121 17.33 -0.16 -6.99
N GLN A 122 17.25 1.06 -6.46
CA GLN A 122 18.03 2.21 -6.93
C GLN A 122 19.17 2.42 -5.94
N LEU A 123 20.40 2.38 -6.43
CA LEU A 123 21.63 2.44 -5.64
C LEU A 123 22.43 3.68 -6.07
N GLY A 124 23.14 4.31 -5.13
CA GLY A 124 23.70 5.64 -5.27
C GLY A 124 25.07 5.81 -4.63
N ARG A 125 25.94 6.59 -5.27
CA ARG A 125 27.32 6.86 -4.85
C ARG A 125 27.45 8.35 -4.53
N GLY A 126 27.30 8.70 -3.25
CA GLY A 126 27.30 10.08 -2.77
C GLY A 126 28.68 10.74 -2.79
N PRO A 127 28.76 12.05 -2.48
CA PRO A 127 30.01 12.83 -2.55
C PRO A 127 31.13 12.37 -1.63
N LYS A 128 30.84 11.50 -0.65
CA LYS A 128 31.80 10.90 0.28
C LYS A 128 31.84 9.36 0.21
N ALA A 129 31.30 8.76 -0.85
CA ALA A 129 31.49 7.34 -1.11
C ALA A 129 32.96 7.06 -1.47
N GLU A 130 33.50 5.94 -0.99
CA GLU A 130 34.89 5.56 -1.22
C GLU A 130 34.97 4.55 -2.37
N GLY A 131 35.68 4.90 -3.45
CA GLY A 131 35.80 4.08 -4.65
C GLY A 131 34.60 4.14 -5.60
N ASP A 132 34.52 3.13 -6.48
CA ASP A 132 33.52 2.98 -7.54
C ASP A 132 32.62 1.74 -7.34
N LYS A 133 32.82 0.98 -6.27
CA LYS A 133 32.15 -0.30 -6.01
C LYS A 133 31.66 -0.38 -4.57
N HIS A 134 30.52 -1.04 -4.37
CA HIS A 134 29.99 -1.37 -3.04
C HIS A 134 29.30 -2.73 -3.06
N VAL A 135 29.23 -3.36 -1.90
CA VAL A 135 28.37 -4.54 -1.69
C VAL A 135 27.31 -4.13 -0.68
N TYR A 136 26.12 -3.84 -1.18
CA TYR A 136 24.96 -3.66 -0.31
C TYR A 136 24.54 -5.04 0.20
N ARG A 137 24.06 -5.11 1.44
CA ARG A 137 23.44 -6.33 1.96
C ARG A 137 21.96 -6.08 2.16
N TYR A 138 21.14 -7.04 1.75
CA TYR A 138 19.70 -7.01 1.99
C TYR A 138 19.25 -8.34 2.59
N TRP A 139 18.00 -8.38 3.05
CA TRP A 139 17.41 -9.56 3.67
C TRP A 139 15.97 -9.74 3.25
N VAL A 140 15.52 -10.98 3.35
CA VAL A 140 14.12 -11.38 3.18
C VAL A 140 13.70 -12.19 4.41
N ALA A 141 12.66 -11.73 5.10
CA ALA A 141 12.13 -12.39 6.29
C ALA A 141 10.71 -12.89 6.04
N VAL A 142 10.44 -14.14 6.41
CA VAL A 142 9.09 -14.70 6.50
C VAL A 142 8.63 -14.56 7.95
N THR A 143 7.43 -14.03 8.15
CA THR A 143 6.84 -13.80 9.48
C THR A 143 5.45 -14.41 9.58
N GLU A 144 5.04 -14.76 10.81
CA GLU A 144 3.63 -14.74 11.13
C GLU A 144 3.18 -13.28 11.20
N ARG A 145 2.12 -12.96 10.46
CA ARG A 145 1.73 -11.58 10.15
C ARG A 145 1.52 -10.75 11.41
N ASN A 146 2.28 -9.66 11.52
CA ASN A 146 2.32 -8.74 12.66
C ASN A 146 2.74 -9.36 14.01
N GLN A 147 3.34 -10.57 14.04
CA GLN A 147 3.67 -11.28 15.29
C GLN A 147 5.16 -11.63 15.41
N ALA A 148 5.65 -12.65 14.69
CA ALA A 148 6.96 -13.24 14.93
C ALA A 148 7.69 -13.58 13.62
N VAL A 149 9.02 -13.48 13.64
CA VAL A 149 9.87 -13.91 12.52
C VAL A 149 9.99 -15.44 12.55
N ILE A 150 9.66 -16.09 11.43
CA ILE A 150 9.75 -17.53 11.23
C ILE A 150 11.12 -17.90 10.64
N ALA A 151 11.56 -17.13 9.63
CA ALA A 151 12.86 -17.26 9.00
C ALA A 151 13.34 -15.90 8.48
N LYS A 152 14.66 -15.69 8.42
CA LYS A 152 15.27 -14.50 7.80
C LYS A 152 16.55 -14.91 7.08
N GLU A 153 16.58 -14.71 5.77
CA GLU A 153 17.75 -14.94 4.93
C GLU A 153 18.39 -13.63 4.48
N TYR A 154 19.69 -13.71 4.17
CA TYR A 154 20.54 -12.57 3.82
C TYR A 154 21.16 -12.75 2.44
N PHE A 155 21.26 -11.66 1.69
CA PHE A 155 21.70 -11.62 0.31
C PHE A 155 22.65 -10.43 0.10
N ASP A 156 23.76 -10.69 -0.58
CA ASP A 156 24.73 -9.65 -0.95
C ASP A 156 24.43 -9.16 -2.38
N LEU A 157 24.49 -7.84 -2.57
CA LEU A 157 24.12 -7.10 -3.78
C LEU A 157 25.33 -6.27 -4.25
N PRO A 158 26.32 -6.90 -4.92
CA PRO A 158 27.53 -6.23 -5.39
C PRO A 158 27.24 -5.37 -6.63
N VAL A 159 27.70 -4.11 -6.62
CA VAL A 159 27.57 -3.20 -7.76
C VAL A 159 28.85 -2.40 -8.03
N SER A 160 28.98 -1.96 -9.28
CA SER A 160 30.01 -1.04 -9.75
C SER A 160 29.33 0.15 -10.43
N PHE A 161 29.70 1.37 -10.05
CA PHE A 161 29.26 2.61 -10.68
C PHE A 161 30.23 2.94 -11.82
N ALA A 162 29.74 3.09 -13.04
CA ALA A 162 30.62 3.43 -14.16
C ALA A 162 31.19 4.86 -14.04
N ALA A 163 32.27 5.14 -14.77
CA ALA A 163 32.86 6.48 -14.81
C ALA A 163 31.81 7.54 -15.21
N GLY A 164 31.68 8.60 -14.40
CA GLY A 164 30.66 9.64 -14.58
C GLY A 164 29.27 9.32 -14.02
N GLN A 165 29.02 8.11 -13.49
CA GLN A 165 27.73 7.75 -12.88
C GLN A 165 27.73 7.90 -11.35
N ASP A 166 26.63 8.43 -10.82
CA ASP A 166 26.29 8.48 -9.40
C ASP A 166 25.24 7.42 -8.99
N ARG A 167 24.60 6.74 -9.95
CA ARG A 167 23.46 5.84 -9.74
C ARG A 167 23.51 4.58 -10.58
N VAL A 168 22.98 3.49 -10.03
CA VAL A 168 22.74 2.20 -10.68
C VAL A 168 21.33 1.71 -10.31
N TYR A 169 20.64 1.04 -11.22
CA TYR A 169 19.41 0.32 -10.93
C TYR A 169 19.64 -1.18 -11.09
N THR A 170 19.30 -1.97 -10.07
CA THR A 170 19.45 -3.43 -10.08
C THR A 170 18.11 -4.09 -9.79
N ARG A 171 17.75 -5.14 -10.54
CA ARG A 171 16.54 -5.94 -10.30
C ARG A 171 16.93 -7.33 -9.82
N GLU A 172 16.61 -7.62 -8.57
CA GLU A 172 16.77 -8.94 -7.99
C GLU A 172 15.49 -9.77 -8.15
N THR A 173 15.65 -11.09 -8.30
CA THR A 173 14.54 -12.05 -8.40
C THR A 173 14.78 -13.18 -7.40
N ILE A 174 13.94 -13.27 -6.36
CA ILE A 174 13.95 -14.37 -5.39
C ILE A 174 12.89 -15.39 -5.82
N GLU A 175 13.33 -16.52 -6.36
CA GLU A 175 12.45 -17.47 -7.08
C GLU A 175 11.66 -18.46 -6.21
N GLN A 176 12.19 -18.82 -5.02
CA GLN A 176 11.75 -20.03 -4.31
C GLN A 176 11.58 -19.85 -2.79
N ILE A 177 10.95 -18.76 -2.35
CA ILE A 177 10.52 -18.67 -0.94
C ILE A 177 9.40 -19.69 -0.72
N THR A 178 9.67 -20.69 0.13
CA THR A 178 8.74 -21.79 0.40
C THR A 178 8.29 -21.73 1.86
N ILE A 179 7.00 -21.43 2.08
CA ILE A 179 6.40 -21.41 3.42
C ILE A 179 5.68 -22.76 3.65
N PRO A 180 6.17 -23.64 4.54
CA PRO A 180 5.45 -24.86 4.90
C PRO A 180 4.15 -24.51 5.63
N ARG A 181 3.08 -25.25 5.33
CA ARG A 181 1.78 -25.11 6.00
C ARG A 181 1.51 -26.36 6.84
N ALA A 182 0.88 -26.18 8.00
CA ALA A 182 0.54 -27.28 8.89
C ALA A 182 -0.60 -28.15 8.32
N ASP A 183 -1.61 -27.53 7.70
CA ASP A 183 -2.64 -28.20 6.92
C ASP A 183 -3.21 -27.29 5.82
N SER A 184 -4.18 -27.79 5.06
CA SER A 184 -4.85 -27.07 3.98
C SER A 184 -5.67 -25.84 4.42
N LYS A 185 -6.05 -25.74 5.70
CA LYS A 185 -6.83 -24.63 6.28
C LYS A 185 -5.95 -23.43 6.62
N VAL A 186 -4.64 -23.62 6.73
CA VAL A 186 -3.69 -22.52 6.93
C VAL A 186 -3.72 -21.60 5.70
N SER A 187 -4.21 -20.38 5.91
CA SER A 187 -4.32 -19.33 4.90
C SER A 187 -2.97 -18.66 4.64
N GLY A 188 -2.65 -18.35 3.38
CA GLY A 188 -1.45 -17.57 3.07
C GLY A 188 -1.46 -16.17 3.69
N GLY A 189 -2.65 -15.56 3.83
CA GLY A 189 -2.82 -14.26 4.49
C GLY A 189 -2.52 -14.21 5.99
N ASN A 190 -2.17 -15.35 6.61
CA ASN A 190 -1.63 -15.44 7.98
C ASN A 190 -0.12 -15.13 8.01
N PHE A 191 0.56 -15.19 6.86
CA PHE A 191 1.99 -14.90 6.73
C PHE A 191 2.21 -13.52 6.09
N GLU A 192 3.38 -12.97 6.37
CA GLU A 192 3.91 -11.80 5.68
C GLU A 192 5.38 -12.07 5.29
N VAL A 193 5.82 -11.48 4.17
CA VAL A 193 7.20 -11.52 3.71
C VAL A 193 7.70 -10.09 3.61
N LEU A 194 8.72 -9.79 4.41
CA LEU A 194 9.33 -8.48 4.51
C LEU A 194 10.69 -8.49 3.80
N LEU A 195 10.96 -7.48 3.00
CA LEU A 195 12.25 -7.21 2.37
C LEU A 195 12.82 -5.89 2.90
N GLY A 196 14.14 -5.82 3.09
CA GLY A 196 14.82 -4.59 3.49
C GLY A 196 16.33 -4.68 3.35
N PHE A 197 17.01 -3.54 3.33
CA PHE A 197 18.47 -3.48 3.47
C PHE A 197 18.90 -3.91 4.88
N ASP A 198 20.10 -4.47 5.01
CA ASP A 198 20.76 -4.64 6.31
C ASP A 198 21.31 -3.27 6.75
N VAL A 199 20.55 -2.60 7.60
CA VAL A 199 20.75 -1.22 8.02
C VAL A 199 21.20 -1.13 9.47
N THR A 200 22.03 -0.14 9.78
CA THR A 200 22.41 0.13 11.18
C THR A 200 21.23 0.72 11.97
N PRO A 201 21.24 0.70 13.32
CA PRO A 201 20.20 1.34 14.13
C PRO A 201 20.00 2.82 13.81
N GLU A 202 21.07 3.53 13.45
CA GLU A 202 21.06 4.96 13.11
C GLU A 202 20.40 5.19 11.74
N MET A 203 20.72 4.34 10.74
CA MET A 203 20.02 4.34 9.45
C MET A 203 18.52 4.04 9.63
N ALA A 204 18.17 3.08 10.48
CA ALA A 204 16.79 2.73 10.78
C ALA A 204 16.02 3.89 11.46
N ALA A 205 16.67 4.60 12.40
CA ALA A 205 16.10 5.79 13.04
C ALA A 205 15.89 6.94 12.03
N PHE A 206 16.92 7.26 11.22
CA PHE A 206 16.84 8.24 10.14
C PHE A 206 15.69 7.93 9.17
N ASN A 207 15.52 6.65 8.83
CA ASN A 207 14.43 6.20 7.97
C ASN A 207 13.06 6.39 8.62
N ARG A 208 12.90 5.95 9.88
CA ARG A 208 11.66 6.02 10.66
C ARG A 208 11.16 7.45 10.85
N GLU A 209 12.06 8.41 11.06
CA GLU A 209 11.76 9.84 11.18
C GLU A 209 11.30 10.48 9.85
N GLY A 210 11.27 9.72 8.75
CA GLY A 210 10.86 10.22 7.43
C GLY A 210 11.83 11.24 6.83
N LYS A 211 13.04 11.37 7.41
CA LYS A 211 14.08 12.28 6.94
C LYS A 211 14.44 11.94 5.48
N ARG A 212 14.56 12.99 4.68
CA ARG A 212 14.98 12.99 3.29
C ARG A 212 15.83 14.23 3.08
N PHE A 213 16.87 14.17 2.26
CA PHE A 213 17.61 15.39 1.91
C PHE A 213 16.67 16.35 1.19
N ARG A 214 16.40 17.50 1.81
CA ARG A 214 15.65 18.59 1.19
C ARG A 214 16.55 19.27 0.16
N VAL A 215 16.64 18.69 -1.03
CA VAL A 215 17.27 19.30 -2.22
C VAL A 215 16.36 20.43 -2.74
N ASN A 216 16.15 21.42 -1.88
CA ASN A 216 15.34 22.63 -2.05
C ASN A 216 15.76 23.65 -0.98
N ALA A 217 17.03 24.01 -1.02
CA ALA A 217 17.65 25.09 -0.25
C ALA A 217 18.70 25.73 -1.17
N GLY A 218 18.24 26.53 -2.14
CA GLY A 218 19.12 27.01 -3.22
C GLY A 218 18.42 27.46 -4.50
N GLN A 219 17.10 27.23 -4.67
CA GLN A 219 16.32 28.06 -5.60
C GLN A 219 16.14 29.45 -4.98
N THR A 220 17.20 30.26 -5.01
CA THR A 220 17.04 31.70 -5.06
C THR A 220 16.29 32.00 -6.34
N ALA A 221 14.99 32.31 -6.23
CA ALA A 221 14.30 32.98 -7.31
C ALA A 221 15.14 34.20 -7.69
N GLN A 222 15.59 34.27 -8.95
CA GLN A 222 16.34 35.42 -9.42
C GLN A 222 15.40 36.61 -9.32
N ALA A 223 15.65 37.49 -8.35
CA ALA A 223 14.94 38.74 -8.20
C ALA A 223 15.32 39.64 -9.38
N GLN A 224 14.66 39.43 -10.52
CA GLN A 224 14.68 40.36 -11.63
C GLN A 224 14.29 41.72 -11.06
N PRO A 225 15.15 42.76 -11.12
CA PRO A 225 14.79 44.07 -10.63
C PRO A 225 13.60 44.56 -11.45
N SER A 226 12.44 44.66 -10.81
CA SER A 226 11.19 45.08 -11.45
C SER A 226 11.38 46.50 -11.99
N GLN A 227 11.45 46.61 -13.32
CA GLN A 227 11.59 47.90 -13.99
C GLN A 227 10.40 48.79 -13.59
N ALA A 228 10.70 49.96 -13.01
CA ALA A 228 9.66 50.89 -12.60
C ALA A 228 8.87 51.37 -13.84
N PRO A 229 7.53 51.45 -13.76
CA PRO A 229 6.74 51.99 -14.87
C PRO A 229 7.11 53.45 -15.10
N ALA A 230 7.37 53.81 -16.37
CA ALA A 230 7.74 55.17 -16.74
C ALA A 230 6.60 56.16 -16.43
N GLY A 231 6.93 57.26 -15.76
CA GLY A 231 5.95 58.29 -15.38
C GLY A 231 5.36 59.00 -16.60
N THR A 232 4.04 59.17 -16.61
CA THR A 232 3.32 59.90 -17.65
C THR A 232 3.67 61.39 -17.63
N PRO A 233 4.15 61.99 -18.74
CA PRO A 233 4.34 63.44 -18.80
C PRO A 233 3.00 64.16 -18.92
N THR A 234 2.67 64.96 -17.90
CA THR A 234 1.51 65.87 -17.93
C THR A 234 1.95 67.24 -18.47
N LYS A 235 1.11 67.85 -19.31
CA LYS A 235 1.39 69.14 -19.97
C LYS A 235 1.65 70.29 -18.99
N GLN A 236 2.54 71.20 -19.39
CA GLN A 236 2.14 72.57 -19.75
C GLN A 236 2.63 72.83 -21.18
#